data_AF-A0A2P6FFQ1-F1
#
_entry.id   AF-A0A2P6FFQ1-F1
#
_cell.length_a   1.000
_cell.length_b   1.000
_cell.length_c   1.000
_cell.angle_alpha   90.00
_cell.angle_beta   90.00
_cell.angle_gamma   90.00
#
_symmetry.space_group_name_H-M   'P 1'
#
loop_
_entity.id
_entity.type
_entity.pdbx_description
1 polymer ?
#
loop_
_entity_poly.entity_id
_entity_poly.type
_entity_poly.pdbx_seq_one_letter_code
_entity_poly.pdbx_strand_id
1 'polypeptide(L)'
;MCELEAATTGVPILRAMVLENEDDSIAQLIYDQFYLGSNLLVAPVLTPQTTKREVYLPAGEWFLFGQKEKKYLGKQSYLLVCPVDEMLIFVKGNNIIPTIKEDNYHFEQLDTVSLELNLYGTLPAQYDLKFKLNEKLIIITYQNKKFDVSSNHNYLVK
;
A
#
# COMPACT_ATOMS: atom_id res chain seq x y z
N MET A 1 -1.90 -10.26 -1.17
CA MET A 1 -0.72 -9.76 -0.45
C MET A 1 -0.96 -9.94 1.03
N CYS A 2 -1.66 -9.02 1.70
CA CYS A 2 -1.92 -9.12 3.14
C CYS A 2 -2.96 -10.18 3.54
N GLU A 3 -4.04 -10.39 2.78
CA GLU A 3 -5.03 -11.44 3.07
C GLU A 3 -4.41 -12.84 2.99
N LEU A 4 -3.73 -13.13 1.86
CA LEU A 4 -3.02 -14.41 1.66
C LEU A 4 -1.96 -14.65 2.75
N GLU A 5 -1.24 -13.61 3.14
CA GLU A 5 -0.27 -13.68 4.24
C GLU A 5 -0.97 -13.95 5.56
N ALA A 6 -2.02 -13.19 5.90
CA ALA A 6 -2.78 -13.39 7.13
C ALA A 6 -3.35 -14.81 7.25
N ALA A 7 -3.89 -15.34 6.15
CA ALA A 7 -4.43 -16.70 6.10
C ALA A 7 -3.35 -17.79 6.24
N THR A 8 -2.10 -17.53 5.85
CA THR A 8 -1.02 -18.53 5.87
C THR A 8 -0.12 -18.43 7.09
N THR A 9 0.09 -17.23 7.65
CA THR A 9 1.04 -16.96 8.74
C THR A 9 0.37 -16.51 10.03
N GLY A 10 -0.89 -16.04 9.98
CA GLY A 10 -1.59 -15.44 11.11
C GLY A 10 -1.25 -13.98 11.38
N VAL A 11 -0.36 -13.36 10.59
CA VAL A 11 -0.05 -11.92 10.72
C VAL A 11 -1.28 -11.09 10.34
N PRO A 12 -1.71 -10.13 11.16
CA PRO A 12 -2.96 -9.41 10.91
C PRO A 12 -2.87 -8.50 9.67
N ILE A 13 -4.03 -8.23 9.06
CA ILE A 13 -4.13 -7.30 7.92
C ILE A 13 -3.90 -5.85 8.39
N LEU A 14 -4.50 -5.47 9.51
CA LEU A 14 -4.27 -4.20 10.19
C LEU A 14 -3.14 -4.39 11.22
N ARG A 15 -2.05 -3.66 11.06
CA ARG A 15 -0.84 -3.85 11.87
C ARG A 15 -0.49 -2.56 12.61
N ALA A 16 -0.21 -2.70 13.90
CA ALA A 16 0.30 -1.58 14.69
C ALA A 16 1.68 -1.15 14.19
N MET A 17 2.05 0.12 14.40
CA MET A 17 3.34 0.66 13.98
C MET A 17 4.53 -0.15 14.52
N VAL A 18 4.46 -0.59 15.78
CA VAL A 18 5.49 -1.41 16.43
C VAL A 18 5.70 -2.77 15.76
N LEU A 19 4.64 -3.38 15.20
CA LEU A 19 4.75 -4.71 14.60
C LEU A 19 5.64 -4.71 13.36
N GLU A 20 5.60 -3.63 12.58
CA GLU A 20 6.42 -3.47 11.36
C GLU A 20 7.77 -2.79 11.64
N ASN A 21 7.95 -2.18 12.81
CA ASN A 21 9.08 -1.33 13.14
C ASN A 21 9.57 -1.56 14.58
N GLU A 22 9.88 -2.81 14.92
CA GLU A 22 10.23 -3.22 16.29
C GLU A 22 11.41 -2.43 16.87
N ASP A 23 12.40 -2.09 16.05
CA ASP A 23 13.60 -1.33 16.46
C ASP A 23 13.42 0.20 16.46
N ASP A 24 12.25 0.70 16.05
CA ASP A 24 11.98 2.13 15.95
C ASP A 24 11.21 2.64 17.17
N SER A 25 11.95 3.21 18.13
CA SER A 25 11.37 3.76 19.38
C SER A 25 10.29 4.83 19.15
N ILE A 26 10.30 5.55 18.02
CA ILE A 26 9.26 6.53 17.70
C ILE A 26 8.01 5.79 17.24
N ALA A 27 8.17 4.81 16.33
CA ALA A 27 7.07 3.98 15.83
C ALA A 27 6.37 3.22 16.97
N GLN A 28 7.11 2.78 17.98
CA GLN A 28 6.56 2.12 19.17
C GLN A 28 5.55 2.96 19.96
N LEU A 29 5.70 4.29 19.92
CA LEU A 29 4.84 5.22 20.66
C LEU A 29 3.64 5.71 19.85
N ILE A 30 3.59 5.40 18.56
CA ILE A 30 2.54 5.87 17.66
C ILE A 30 1.37 4.89 17.68
N TYR A 31 0.23 5.37 18.15
CA TYR A 31 -1.02 4.62 18.26
C TYR A 31 -2.11 5.08 17.28
N ASP A 32 -1.89 6.21 16.62
CA ASP A 32 -2.87 6.84 15.74
C ASP A 32 -2.57 6.64 14.25
N GLN A 33 -1.53 5.88 13.92
CA GLN A 33 -1.17 5.43 12.58
C GLN A 33 -1.09 3.90 12.59
N PHE A 34 -1.37 3.29 11.46
CA PHE A 34 -1.31 1.83 11.33
C PHE A 34 -0.96 1.43 9.90
N TYR A 35 -0.52 0.19 9.75
CA TYR A 35 -0.27 -0.39 8.45
C TYR A 35 -1.47 -1.22 7.97
N LEU A 36 -1.73 -1.17 6.67
CA LEU A 36 -2.61 -2.10 5.97
C LEU A 36 -1.74 -3.04 5.12
N GLY A 37 -1.58 -4.28 5.58
CA GLY A 37 -0.49 -5.15 5.13
C GLY A 37 0.87 -4.61 5.57
N SER A 38 1.92 -4.86 4.79
CA SER A 38 3.28 -4.34 5.05
C SER A 38 3.63 -3.07 4.28
N ASN A 39 2.78 -2.68 3.32
CA ASN A 39 3.15 -1.75 2.25
C ASN A 39 2.38 -0.43 2.24
N LEU A 40 1.27 -0.36 2.97
CA LEU A 40 0.47 0.85 3.12
C LEU A 40 0.51 1.31 4.56
N LEU A 41 0.78 2.60 4.80
CA LEU A 41 0.66 3.26 6.09
C LEU A 41 -0.51 4.23 6.02
N VAL A 42 -1.45 4.10 6.95
CA VAL A 42 -2.67 4.90 7.02
C VAL A 42 -2.60 5.82 8.24
N ALA A 43 -2.90 7.09 8.02
CA ALA A 43 -2.87 8.12 9.03
C ALA A 43 -4.18 8.94 8.98
N PRO A 44 -5.27 8.47 9.60
CA PRO A 44 -6.59 9.13 9.54
C PRO A 44 -6.64 10.40 10.40
N VAL A 45 -7.33 11.46 9.97
CA VAL A 45 -7.56 12.64 10.83
C VAL A 45 -8.58 12.29 11.92
N LEU A 46 -8.15 12.32 13.18
CA LEU A 46 -8.99 11.94 14.34
C LEU A 46 -9.63 13.16 15.04
N THR A 47 -9.13 14.37 14.78
CA THR A 47 -9.57 15.59 15.46
C THR A 47 -10.58 16.35 14.61
N PRO A 48 -11.77 16.68 15.14
CA PRO A 48 -12.75 17.50 14.43
C PRO A 48 -12.17 18.86 13.99
N GLN A 49 -12.67 19.38 12.87
CA GLN A 49 -12.33 20.71 12.34
C GLN A 49 -10.84 20.96 12.07
N THR A 50 -10.05 19.89 12.00
CA THR A 50 -8.63 19.96 11.73
C THR A 50 -8.37 19.56 10.28
N THR A 51 -7.65 20.39 9.53
CA THR A 51 -7.30 20.14 8.12
C THR A 51 -5.81 19.83 7.92
N LYS A 52 -5.08 19.62 9.03
CA LYS A 52 -3.67 19.26 9.03
C LYS A 52 -3.39 18.14 10.01
N ARG A 53 -2.46 17.26 9.66
CA ARG A 53 -2.09 16.12 10.49
C ARG A 53 -0.59 15.94 10.46
N GLU A 54 -0.02 15.76 11.65
CA GLU A 54 1.35 15.27 11.78
C GLU A 54 1.37 13.75 11.52
N VAL A 55 2.27 13.30 10.65
CA VAL A 55 2.42 11.90 10.29
C VAL A 55 3.90 11.54 10.40
N TYR A 56 4.20 10.44 11.08
CA TYR A 56 5.56 9.92 11.17
C TYR A 56 5.74 8.81 10.15
N LEU A 57 6.75 8.94 9.29
CA LEU A 57 7.06 7.92 8.31
C LEU A 57 8.27 7.13 8.78
N PRO A 58 8.15 5.80 8.98
CA PRO A 58 9.28 4.95 9.37
C PRO A 58 10.33 4.84 8.28
N ALA A 59 11.44 4.14 8.55
CA ALA A 59 12.56 4.01 7.62
C ALA A 59 12.12 3.55 6.21
N GLY A 60 12.57 4.29 5.18
CA GLY A 60 12.28 3.99 3.78
C GLY A 60 11.96 5.24 2.96
N GLU A 61 11.45 5.01 1.77
CA GLU A 61 10.86 6.04 0.92
C GLU A 61 9.35 5.82 0.88
N TRP A 62 8.59 6.91 0.84
CA TRP A 62 7.15 6.87 0.92
C TRP A 62 6.52 7.83 -0.09
N PHE A 63 5.34 7.48 -0.57
CA PHE A 63 4.60 8.23 -1.57
C PHE A 63 3.14 8.30 -1.13
N LEU A 64 2.45 9.41 -1.40
CA LEU A 64 1.01 9.45 -1.14
C LEU A 64 0.29 8.57 -2.16
N PHE A 65 -0.71 7.82 -1.72
CA PHE A 65 -1.52 7.00 -2.60
C PHE A 65 -2.20 7.89 -3.66
N GLY A 66 -2.02 7.54 -4.93
CA GLY A 66 -2.49 8.36 -6.06
C GLY A 66 -1.60 9.55 -6.45
N GLN A 67 -0.56 9.88 -5.67
CA GLN A 67 0.39 10.97 -5.97
C GLN A 67 1.82 10.44 -5.93
N LYS A 68 2.38 10.12 -7.09
CA LYS A 68 3.67 9.42 -7.24
C LYS A 68 4.86 10.37 -7.40
N GLU A 69 4.60 11.64 -7.68
CA GLU A 69 5.60 12.64 -8.02
C GLU A 69 6.39 13.11 -6.79
N LYS A 70 5.74 13.10 -5.62
CA LYS A 70 6.33 13.56 -4.38
C LYS A 70 6.78 12.39 -3.51
N LYS A 71 8.09 12.34 -3.28
CA LYS A 71 8.73 11.41 -2.35
C LYS A 71 8.87 12.02 -0.96
N TYR A 72 8.52 11.24 0.05
CA TYR A 72 8.78 11.50 1.45
C TYR A 72 9.85 10.54 1.97
N LEU A 73 10.78 11.03 2.77
CA LEU A 73 11.83 10.22 3.37
C LEU A 73 11.42 9.77 4.77
N GLY A 74 11.80 8.55 5.12
CA GLY A 74 11.51 7.97 6.43
C GLY A 74 12.29 8.58 7.59
N LYS A 75 12.04 8.04 8.78
CA LYS A 75 12.60 8.43 10.08
C LYS A 75 12.34 9.89 10.44
N GLN A 76 11.19 10.44 10.04
CA GLN A 76 10.81 11.82 10.36
C GLN A 76 9.30 12.03 10.29
N SER A 77 8.85 13.12 10.92
CA SER A 77 7.47 13.56 10.91
C SER A 77 7.23 14.65 9.87
N TYR A 78 6.02 14.66 9.29
CA TYR A 78 5.55 15.64 8.34
C TYR A 78 4.22 16.23 8.79
N LEU A 79 4.11 17.55 8.80
CA LEU A 79 2.83 18.23 8.94
C LEU A 79 2.19 18.40 7.56
N LEU A 80 1.12 17.65 7.30
CA LEU A 80 0.49 17.58 5.98
C LEU A 80 -0.94 18.09 6.05
N VAL A 81 -1.39 18.71 4.95
CA VAL A 81 -2.79 19.08 4.78
C VAL A 81 -3.58 17.81 4.45
N CYS A 82 -4.70 17.61 5.13
CA CYS A 82 -5.64 16.54 4.88
C CYS A 82 -7.05 17.16 4.99
N PRO A 83 -7.69 17.47 3.85
CA PRO A 83 -9.09 17.86 3.81
C PRO A 83 -10.01 16.82 4.47
N VAL A 84 -11.23 17.23 4.83
CA VAL A 84 -12.19 16.38 5.57
C VAL A 84 -12.66 15.15 4.78
N ASP A 85 -12.61 15.25 3.46
CA ASP A 85 -13.00 14.23 2.48
C ASP A 85 -11.82 13.38 2.00
N GLU A 86 -10.63 13.57 2.57
CA GLU A 86 -9.42 12.82 2.23
C GLU A 86 -8.88 12.02 3.42
N MET A 87 -8.06 11.03 3.10
CA MET A 87 -7.28 10.28 4.09
C MET A 87 -5.83 10.21 3.64
N LEU A 88 -4.91 10.42 4.58
CA LEU A 88 -3.49 10.24 4.29
C LEU A 88 -3.16 8.75 4.28
N ILE A 89 -2.95 8.22 3.08
CA ILE A 89 -2.49 6.85 2.83
C ILE A 89 -1.14 6.95 2.13
N PHE A 90 -0.11 6.35 2.71
CA PHE A 90 1.23 6.30 2.16
C PHE A 90 1.54 4.90 1.65
N VAL A 91 2.16 4.84 0.49
CA VAL A 91 2.71 3.61 -0.09
C VAL A 91 4.21 3.60 0.13
N LYS A 92 4.71 2.49 0.68
CA LYS A 92 6.14 2.23 0.80
C LYS A 92 6.74 2.10 -0.60
N GLY A 93 7.84 2.81 -0.85
CA GLY A 93 8.55 2.77 -2.13
C GLY A 93 9.03 1.37 -2.51
N ASN A 94 9.34 1.21 -3.79
CA ASN A 94 9.80 -0.03 -4.41
C ASN A 94 8.73 -1.14 -4.38
N ASN A 95 7.45 -0.75 -4.36
CA ASN A 95 6.31 -1.66 -4.36
C ASN A 95 5.37 -1.41 -5.55
N ILE A 96 4.60 -2.45 -5.85
CA ILE A 96 3.47 -2.41 -6.79
C ILE A 96 2.18 -2.54 -5.97
N ILE A 97 1.24 -1.62 -6.18
CA ILE A 97 -0.11 -1.70 -5.63
C ILE A 97 -1.11 -1.98 -6.76
N PRO A 98 -1.65 -3.21 -6.86
CA PRO A 98 -2.69 -3.52 -7.82
C PRO A 98 -4.02 -2.90 -7.36
N THR A 99 -4.70 -2.20 -8.26
CA THR A 99 -6.06 -1.69 -8.06
C THR A 99 -6.97 -2.18 -9.18
N ILE A 100 -8.26 -2.21 -8.94
CA ILE A 100 -9.26 -2.45 -9.99
C ILE A 100 -9.43 -1.14 -10.77
N LYS A 101 -9.46 -1.21 -12.10
CA LYS A 101 -9.60 -0.05 -12.97
C LYS A 101 -11.03 0.49 -13.00
N GLU A 102 -12.00 -0.42 -12.94
CA GLU A 102 -13.42 -0.12 -13.06
C GLU A 102 -13.97 0.48 -11.77
N ASP A 103 -14.67 1.62 -11.86
CA ASP A 103 -15.30 2.26 -10.69
C ASP A 103 -16.51 1.46 -10.16
N ASN A 104 -17.21 0.73 -11.04
CA ASN A 104 -18.43 -0.02 -10.72
C ASN A 104 -18.22 -1.53 -10.84
N TYR A 105 -17.20 -2.06 -10.16
CA TYR A 105 -16.99 -3.52 -10.12
C TYR A 105 -17.97 -4.20 -9.14
N HIS A 106 -18.25 -5.48 -9.40
CA HIS A 106 -19.01 -6.34 -8.51
C HIS A 106 -18.10 -7.43 -7.95
N PHE A 107 -18.16 -7.68 -6.63
CA PHE A 107 -17.32 -8.70 -5.97
C PHE A 107 -17.51 -10.11 -6.55
N GLU A 108 -18.66 -10.42 -7.11
CA GLU A 108 -18.94 -11.71 -7.76
C GLU A 108 -18.30 -11.84 -9.16
N GLN A 109 -17.86 -10.73 -9.76
CA GLN A 109 -17.38 -10.65 -11.14
C GLN A 109 -15.94 -10.12 -11.24
N LEU A 110 -15.12 -10.40 -10.21
CA LEU A 110 -13.72 -9.96 -10.19
C LEU A 110 -12.87 -10.60 -11.30
N ASP A 111 -13.26 -11.76 -11.82
CA ASP A 111 -12.52 -12.50 -12.85
C ASP A 111 -12.39 -11.77 -14.20
N THR A 112 -13.19 -10.73 -14.43
CA THR A 112 -13.26 -10.00 -15.71
C THR A 112 -12.75 -8.57 -15.60
N VAL A 113 -12.36 -8.13 -14.41
CA VAL A 113 -11.92 -6.75 -14.18
C VAL A 113 -10.53 -6.49 -14.78
N SER A 114 -10.24 -5.24 -15.07
CA SER A 114 -8.90 -4.84 -15.49
C SER A 114 -8.11 -4.38 -14.27
N LEU A 115 -6.85 -4.76 -14.19
CA LEU A 115 -5.97 -4.37 -13.10
C LEU A 115 -5.11 -3.17 -13.49
N GLU A 116 -4.97 -2.20 -12.59
CA GLU A 116 -3.95 -1.16 -12.68
C GLU A 116 -2.83 -1.45 -11.69
N LEU A 117 -1.62 -1.66 -12.22
CA LEU A 117 -0.42 -1.92 -11.44
C LEU A 117 0.27 -0.60 -11.17
N ASN A 118 0.05 -0.05 -9.98
CA ASN A 118 0.60 1.23 -9.58
C ASN A 118 1.99 1.06 -8.97
N LEU A 119 3.01 1.56 -9.66
CA LEU A 119 4.39 1.58 -9.22
C LEU A 119 4.64 2.79 -8.34
N TYR A 120 5.33 2.57 -7.23
CA TYR A 120 5.77 3.63 -6.32
C TYR A 120 7.28 3.54 -6.14
N GLY A 121 8.02 4.55 -6.62
CA GLY A 121 9.48 4.55 -6.62
C GLY A 121 10.10 3.63 -7.68
N THR A 122 11.28 3.09 -7.39
CA THR A 122 12.05 2.27 -8.33
C THR A 122 11.98 0.81 -7.91
N LEU A 123 11.34 -0.03 -8.73
CA LEU A 123 11.29 -1.46 -8.45
C LEU A 123 12.69 -2.08 -8.42
N PRO A 124 12.94 -3.06 -7.53
CA PRO A 124 14.18 -3.83 -7.55
C PRO A 124 14.28 -4.63 -8.86
N ALA A 125 15.49 -5.14 -9.16
CA ALA A 125 15.75 -5.88 -10.40
C ALA A 125 14.83 -7.11 -10.59
N GLN A 126 14.40 -7.72 -9.48
CA GLN A 126 13.39 -8.76 -9.42
C GLN A 126 12.39 -8.41 -8.32
N TYR A 127 11.11 -8.49 -8.63
CA TYR A 127 10.02 -8.26 -7.68
C TYR A 127 8.85 -9.20 -7.97
N ASP A 128 8.38 -9.90 -6.95
CA ASP A 128 7.25 -10.82 -7.06
C ASP A 128 6.12 -10.39 -6.12
N LEU A 129 4.91 -10.25 -6.66
CA LEU A 129 3.71 -9.96 -5.90
C LEU A 129 2.70 -11.08 -6.04
N LYS A 130 2.21 -11.58 -4.91
CA LYS A 130 1.19 -12.62 -4.84
C LYS A 130 -0.05 -12.12 -4.11
N PHE A 131 -1.21 -12.32 -4.72
CA PHE A 131 -2.50 -12.02 -4.11
C PHE A 131 -3.59 -12.90 -4.70
N LYS A 132 -4.74 -12.95 -4.04
CA LYS A 132 -5.91 -13.66 -4.54
C LYS A 132 -6.95 -12.66 -5.01
N LEU A 133 -7.66 -13.02 -6.07
CA LEU A 133 -8.98 -12.47 -6.40
C LEU A 133 -9.93 -13.65 -6.45
N ASN A 134 -10.97 -13.61 -5.61
CA ASN A 134 -11.79 -14.79 -5.27
C ASN A 134 -10.86 -15.96 -4.87
N GLU A 135 -11.05 -17.15 -5.45
CA GLU A 135 -10.22 -18.33 -5.16
C GLU A 135 -8.97 -18.45 -6.04
N LYS A 136 -8.71 -17.49 -6.94
CA LYS A 136 -7.60 -17.58 -7.90
C LYS A 136 -6.37 -16.84 -7.39
N LEU A 137 -5.26 -17.56 -7.32
CA LEU A 137 -3.96 -16.97 -7.05
C LEU A 137 -3.44 -16.23 -8.30
N ILE A 138 -3.12 -14.96 -8.11
CA ILE A 138 -2.48 -14.10 -9.11
C ILE A 138 -1.05 -13.81 -8.65
N ILE A 139 -0.12 -14.02 -9.56
CA ILE A 139 1.31 -13.74 -9.38
C ILE A 139 1.70 -12.71 -10.42
N ILE A 140 2.28 -11.60 -9.97
CA ILE A 140 2.89 -10.58 -10.82
C ILE A 140 4.38 -10.63 -10.58
N THR A 141 5.13 -10.91 -11.64
CA THR A 141 6.58 -10.97 -11.62
C THR A 141 7.13 -9.81 -12.44
N TYR A 142 8.04 -9.03 -11.87
CA TYR A 142 8.79 -8.00 -12.56
C TYR A 142 10.26 -8.41 -12.63
N GLN A 143 10.77 -8.64 -13.83
CA GLN A 143 12.17 -8.97 -14.08
C GLN A 143 12.61 -8.40 -15.43
N ASN A 144 13.85 -7.92 -15.53
CA ASN A 144 14.43 -7.40 -16.78
C ASN A 144 13.54 -6.32 -17.46
N LYS A 145 12.93 -5.44 -16.66
CA LYS A 145 12.00 -4.38 -17.09
C LYS A 145 10.72 -4.90 -17.79
N LYS A 146 10.36 -6.16 -17.59
CA LYS A 146 9.13 -6.77 -18.12
C LYS A 146 8.25 -7.27 -16.98
N PHE A 147 6.94 -7.16 -17.19
CA PHE A 147 5.93 -7.72 -16.31
C PHE A 147 5.41 -9.03 -16.89
N ASP A 148 5.32 -10.04 -16.03
CA ASP A 148 4.62 -11.29 -16.29
C ASP A 148 3.50 -11.44 -15.27
N VAL A 149 2.27 -11.66 -15.73
CA VAL A 149 1.09 -11.76 -14.88
C VAL A 149 0.47 -13.13 -15.12
N SER A 150 0.38 -13.94 -14.06
CA SER A 150 -0.09 -15.34 -14.14
C SER A 150 -1.61 -15.47 -14.34
N SER A 151 -2.27 -14.44 -14.84
CA SER A 151 -3.73 -14.33 -14.87
C SER A 151 -4.22 -13.81 -16.21
N ASN A 152 -5.46 -14.16 -16.56
CA ASN A 152 -6.11 -13.72 -17.80
C ASN A 152 -6.68 -12.30 -17.72
N HIS A 153 -6.57 -11.63 -16.58
CA HIS A 153 -6.99 -10.24 -16.45
C HIS A 153 -6.17 -9.33 -17.36
N ASN A 154 -6.83 -8.39 -18.01
CA ASN A 154 -6.13 -7.28 -18.65
C ASN A 154 -5.43 -6.45 -17.57
N TYR A 155 -4.25 -5.92 -17.86
CA TYR A 155 -3.55 -5.04 -16.93
C TYR A 155 -2.91 -3.83 -17.61
N LEU A 156 -2.82 -2.74 -16.86
CA LEU A 156 -2.12 -1.52 -17.23
C LEU A 156 -1.09 -1.20 -16.13
N VAL A 157 0.11 -0.79 -16.53
CA VAL A 157 1.15 -0.35 -15.61
C VAL A 157 1.12 1.18 -15.51
N LYS A 158 1.09 1.72 -14.29
CA LYS A 158 1.03 3.16 -14.00
C LYS A 158 2.07 3.59 -12.99
#